data_AF-Q0S3P9-F1
#
_entry.id   AF-Q0S3P9-F1
#
_cell.length_a   1.000
_cell.length_b   1.000
_cell.length_c   1.000
_cell.angle_alpha   90.00
_cell.angle_beta   90.00
_cell.angle_gamma   90.00
#
_symmetry.space_group_name_H-M   'P 1'
#
loop_
_entity.id
_entity.type
_entity.pdbx_description
1 polymer ?
#
loop_
_entity_poly.entity_id
_entity_poly.type
_entity_poly.pdbx_seq_one_letter_code
_entity_poly.pdbx_strand_id
1 'polypeptide(L)'
;MHAGVGRSVDLSVSYPSTRTTAPGRLVKFHAPEIVFGIGSMVEAAHAVLRLGGSRPMLVTDPGLIDAGWAAELQDQLREQGLTPVVWSALTPNPKDHEIAAGHDAYREGECDVLVALGGGSVIDATKGIAVLAANGGNILDYEGVDQATSPIPPLVMVPSTSGTGADVSQFCIVTDTRRGTKITIIGRALVPDVTVIDPRLLTTMPDWLNAATGLDALTHGIEAFVSLAHNPLTDHHALRAVGLVTDTLVRTIEEPMEMESRAVMAQASLEAGLAFTNAILGAAHAMSHQVGGLLDLPHGVINGILLPHVIRFNATDDATPFVAIAAALGLEERRGTPEEAALAVADRVERLAREVGVPKGLGQLGVREADLTRLAEFALRDACMSTNPRTATQEQMVALFRTAL
;
A
#
# COMPACT_ATOMS: atom_id res chain seq x y z
N MET A 1 40.05 -4.46 28.19
CA MET A 1 38.63 -4.89 28.18
C MET A 1 37.82 -3.61 28.12
N HIS A 2 36.98 -3.26 27.15
CA HIS A 2 36.34 -3.96 26.04
C HIS A 2 36.32 -3.04 24.82
N ALA A 3 36.66 -3.59 23.64
CA ALA A 3 36.32 -3.00 22.36
C ALA A 3 34.94 -3.53 21.95
N GLY A 4 33.98 -2.65 21.72
CA GLY A 4 32.67 -2.98 21.16
C GLY A 4 32.73 -2.89 19.64
N VAL A 5 32.62 -4.02 18.98
CA VAL A 5 32.60 -4.15 17.52
C VAL A 5 31.22 -3.73 17.02
N GLY A 6 31.15 -2.61 16.30
CA GLY A 6 29.99 -2.26 15.49
C GLY A 6 29.87 -3.25 14.33
N ARG A 7 28.74 -3.96 14.25
CA ARG A 7 28.38 -4.72 13.05
C ARG A 7 27.92 -3.71 12.00
N SER A 8 28.75 -3.49 10.99
CA SER A 8 28.34 -2.85 9.75
C SER A 8 27.33 -3.75 9.05
N VAL A 9 26.13 -3.24 8.79
CA VAL A 9 25.16 -3.88 7.89
C VAL A 9 25.77 -3.80 6.48
N ASP A 10 26.10 -4.96 5.91
CA ASP A 10 26.58 -5.06 4.54
C ASP A 10 25.39 -4.81 3.59
N LEU A 11 25.41 -3.66 2.91
CA LEU A 11 24.39 -3.26 1.94
C LEU A 11 24.63 -3.83 0.54
N SER A 12 25.63 -4.70 0.34
CA SER A 12 26.00 -5.25 -0.97
C SER A 12 25.24 -6.53 -1.33
N VAL A 13 23.90 -6.47 -1.38
CA VAL A 13 23.11 -7.55 -2.01
C VAL A 13 23.17 -7.38 -3.53
N SER A 14 23.93 -8.24 -4.22
CA SER A 14 23.93 -8.28 -5.68
C SER A 14 22.69 -9.03 -6.18
N TYR A 15 21.70 -8.32 -6.71
CA TYR A 15 20.52 -8.93 -7.30
C TYR A 15 20.84 -9.54 -8.67
N PRO A 16 20.33 -10.74 -9.01
CA PRO A 16 20.49 -11.31 -10.35
C PRO A 16 19.88 -10.40 -11.42
N SER A 17 20.52 -10.40 -12.60
CA SER A 17 20.24 -9.61 -13.81
C SER A 17 18.75 -9.25 -13.98
N THR A 18 18.48 -7.96 -14.12
CA THR A 18 17.16 -7.40 -14.48
C THR A 18 16.55 -8.14 -15.67
N ARG A 19 15.22 -8.38 -15.61
CA ARG A 19 14.47 -8.90 -16.76
C ARG A 19 14.58 -7.88 -17.89
N THR A 20 15.17 -8.30 -19.01
CA THR A 20 15.35 -7.42 -20.17
C THR A 20 13.97 -7.07 -20.75
N THR A 21 13.50 -5.85 -20.53
CA THR A 21 12.37 -5.33 -21.29
C THR A 21 12.76 -5.25 -22.76
N ALA A 22 11.82 -5.56 -23.66
CA ALA A 22 12.08 -5.49 -25.10
C ALA A 22 12.65 -4.10 -25.46
N PRO A 23 13.76 -4.02 -26.21
CA PRO A 23 14.39 -2.74 -26.55
C PRO A 23 13.36 -1.85 -27.26
N GLY A 24 13.12 -0.66 -26.70
CA GLY A 24 12.19 0.34 -27.25
C GLY A 24 10.89 0.58 -26.46
N ARG A 25 10.62 -0.13 -25.35
CA ARG A 25 9.47 0.19 -24.47
C ARG A 25 9.72 1.49 -23.69
N LEU A 26 8.97 2.54 -24.00
CA LEU A 26 8.96 3.78 -23.22
C LEU A 26 8.31 3.51 -21.85
N VAL A 27 8.97 3.91 -20.78
CA VAL A 27 8.47 3.76 -19.40
C VAL A 27 8.43 5.12 -18.72
N LYS A 28 7.48 5.28 -17.79
CA LYS A 28 7.26 6.48 -16.99
C LYS A 28 7.30 6.06 -15.53
N PHE A 29 7.95 6.86 -14.70
CA PHE A 29 8.04 6.62 -13.26
C PHE A 29 7.57 7.86 -12.50
N HIS A 30 6.66 7.64 -11.56
CA HIS A 30 6.09 8.66 -10.70
C HIS A 30 6.47 8.41 -9.25
N ALA A 31 6.93 9.48 -8.61
CA ALA A 31 7.22 9.55 -7.19
C ALA A 31 7.00 10.98 -6.68
N PRO A 32 6.61 11.15 -5.40
CA PRO A 32 6.61 12.44 -4.72
C PRO A 32 8.03 12.88 -4.35
N GLU A 33 8.18 14.07 -3.75
CA GLU A 33 9.31 14.34 -2.87
C GLU A 33 9.22 13.40 -1.64
N ILE A 34 10.33 12.77 -1.27
CA ILE A 34 10.38 11.81 -0.16
C ILE A 34 11.29 12.34 0.93
N VAL A 35 10.71 12.57 2.11
CA VAL A 35 11.44 12.83 3.35
C VAL A 35 11.32 11.57 4.22
N PHE A 36 12.44 11.04 4.67
CA PHE A 36 12.48 9.79 5.43
C PHE A 36 13.43 9.91 6.60
N GLY A 37 12.98 9.53 7.79
CA GLY A 37 13.85 9.40 8.96
C GLY A 37 13.13 9.57 10.28
N ILE A 38 13.76 9.09 11.34
CA ILE A 38 13.27 9.22 12.71
C ILE A 38 13.24 10.71 13.08
N GLY A 39 12.10 11.21 13.53
CA GLY A 39 11.94 12.61 13.90
C GLY A 39 11.65 13.54 12.71
N SER A 40 11.38 13.00 11.53
CA SER A 40 11.13 13.80 10.33
C SER A 40 9.74 14.42 10.26
N MET A 41 8.79 14.08 11.15
CA MET A 41 7.41 14.58 11.07
C MET A 41 7.29 16.11 10.97
N VAL A 42 8.20 16.86 11.61
CA VAL A 42 8.25 18.33 11.52
C VAL A 42 8.43 18.86 10.10
N GLU A 43 9.04 18.07 9.20
CA GLU A 43 9.22 18.42 7.80
C GLU A 43 7.89 18.53 7.05
N ALA A 44 6.79 17.99 7.57
CA ALA A 44 5.45 18.22 7.02
C ALA A 44 5.06 19.70 7.10
N ALA A 45 5.41 20.39 8.21
CA ALA A 45 5.16 21.82 8.34
C ALA A 45 6.03 22.65 7.39
N HIS A 46 7.30 22.26 7.22
CA HIS A 46 8.18 22.89 6.23
C HIS A 46 7.70 22.65 4.80
N ALA A 47 7.19 21.46 4.49
CA ALA A 47 6.62 21.12 3.19
C ALA A 47 5.41 22.00 2.87
N VAL A 48 4.49 22.18 3.81
CA VAL A 48 3.35 23.10 3.67
C VAL A 48 3.81 24.51 3.28
N LEU A 49 4.80 25.05 4.00
CA LEU A 49 5.34 26.38 3.69
C LEU A 49 6.00 26.44 2.30
N ARG A 50 6.79 25.42 1.91
CA ARG A 50 7.42 25.34 0.58
C ARG A 50 6.39 25.31 -0.55
N LEU A 51 5.25 24.67 -0.32
CA LEU A 51 4.13 24.58 -1.26
C LEU A 51 3.26 25.85 -1.26
N GLY A 52 3.58 26.85 -0.43
CA GLY A 52 2.86 28.13 -0.34
C GLY A 52 1.57 28.08 0.45
N GLY A 53 1.33 27.01 1.22
CA GLY A 53 0.16 26.87 2.09
C GLY A 53 0.28 27.67 3.39
N SER A 54 -0.87 28.04 3.94
CA SER A 54 -0.99 28.82 5.18
C SER A 54 -2.05 28.26 6.14
N ARG A 55 -3.05 27.55 5.61
CA ARG A 55 -4.20 27.00 6.34
C ARG A 55 -4.36 25.51 6.01
N PRO A 56 -3.44 24.66 6.48
CA PRO A 56 -3.49 23.23 6.20
C PRO A 56 -4.73 22.57 6.81
N MET A 57 -5.43 21.76 6.03
CA MET A 57 -6.39 20.79 6.58
C MET A 57 -5.61 19.53 6.98
N LEU A 58 -5.52 19.27 8.28
CA LEU A 58 -4.97 18.04 8.84
C LEU A 58 -6.06 16.97 8.91
N VAL A 59 -5.98 16.00 8.01
CA VAL A 59 -6.86 14.83 7.95
C VAL A 59 -6.22 13.69 8.74
N THR A 60 -6.94 13.14 9.72
CA THR A 60 -6.43 12.07 10.58
C THR A 60 -7.55 11.17 11.09
N ASP A 61 -7.25 10.19 11.93
CA ASP A 61 -8.23 9.27 12.53
C ASP A 61 -8.22 9.36 14.07
N PRO A 62 -9.29 8.88 14.75
CA PRO A 62 -9.36 8.91 16.22
C PRO A 62 -8.22 8.19 16.92
N GLY A 63 -7.69 7.10 16.36
CA GLY A 63 -6.59 6.35 16.98
C GLY A 63 -5.29 7.17 17.03
N LEU A 64 -5.02 7.96 15.99
CA LEU A 64 -3.86 8.86 15.92
C LEU A 64 -4.03 10.10 16.80
N ILE A 65 -5.27 10.53 17.05
CA ILE A 65 -5.59 11.55 18.06
C ILE A 65 -5.33 11.01 19.46
N ASP A 66 -5.84 9.82 19.78
CA ASP A 66 -5.67 9.19 21.10
C ASP A 66 -4.19 8.88 21.39
N ALA A 67 -3.41 8.55 20.36
CA ALA A 67 -1.97 8.33 20.44
C ALA A 67 -1.16 9.63 20.63
N GLY A 68 -1.77 10.81 20.46
CA GLY A 68 -1.11 12.11 20.61
C GLY A 68 -0.36 12.62 19.37
N TRP A 69 -0.26 11.82 18.30
CA TRP A 69 0.46 12.20 17.08
C TRP A 69 -0.21 13.37 16.35
N ALA A 70 -1.54 13.43 16.33
CA ALA A 70 -2.26 14.54 15.74
C ALA A 70 -1.98 15.87 16.45
N ALA A 71 -1.85 15.84 17.79
CA ALA A 71 -1.52 17.02 18.58
C ALA A 71 -0.07 17.47 18.32
N GLU A 72 0.90 16.54 18.29
CA GLU A 72 2.31 16.86 17.98
C GLU A 72 2.43 17.54 16.61
N LEU A 73 1.82 17.00 15.56
CA LEU A 73 1.86 17.61 14.23
C LEU A 73 1.11 18.94 14.18
N GLN A 74 -0.03 19.05 14.85
CA GLN A 74 -0.78 20.31 14.92
C GLN A 74 0.04 21.43 15.56
N ASP A 75 0.78 21.13 16.62
CA ASP A 75 1.64 22.10 17.29
C ASP A 75 2.85 22.47 16.42
N GLN A 76 3.49 21.49 15.76
CA GLN A 76 4.56 21.76 14.78
C GLN A 76 4.09 22.68 13.65
N LEU A 77 2.88 22.49 13.12
CA LEU A 77 2.30 23.38 12.12
C LEU A 77 2.12 24.81 12.67
N ARG A 78 1.59 24.97 13.89
CA ARG A 78 1.38 26.28 14.53
C ARG A 78 2.70 27.00 14.84
N GLU A 79 3.72 26.27 15.28
CA GLU A 79 5.06 26.83 15.55
C GLU A 79 5.69 27.44 14.30
N GLN A 80 5.34 26.94 13.11
CA GLN A 80 5.73 27.51 11.82
C GLN A 80 4.82 28.65 11.34
N GLY A 81 3.86 29.10 12.15
CA GLY A 81 2.94 30.19 11.84
C GLY A 81 1.75 29.79 10.96
N LEU A 82 1.49 28.49 10.79
CA LEU A 82 0.35 27.97 10.03
C LEU A 82 -0.92 27.92 10.91
N THR A 83 -2.09 27.93 10.27
CA THR A 83 -3.40 27.80 10.97
C THR A 83 -4.06 26.47 10.62
N PRO A 84 -3.68 25.35 11.27
CA PRO A 84 -4.21 24.03 10.91
C PRO A 84 -5.68 23.86 11.32
N VAL A 85 -6.48 23.29 10.41
CA VAL A 85 -7.85 22.84 10.64
C VAL A 85 -7.84 21.31 10.69
N VAL A 86 -8.29 20.71 11.80
CA VAL A 86 -8.29 19.24 11.95
C VAL A 86 -9.64 18.67 11.55
N TRP A 87 -9.61 17.58 10.78
CA TRP A 87 -10.78 16.79 10.44
C TRP A 87 -10.46 15.30 10.62
N SER A 88 -11.33 14.60 11.35
CA SER A 88 -11.14 13.19 11.70
C SER A 88 -12.42 12.36 11.64
N ALA A 89 -13.45 12.90 10.97
CA ALA A 89 -14.76 12.24 10.85
C ALA A 89 -14.76 11.24 9.68
N LEU A 90 -13.86 10.25 9.74
CA LEU A 90 -13.76 9.18 8.75
C LEU A 90 -13.64 7.82 9.43
N THR A 91 -14.01 6.78 8.71
CA THR A 91 -13.86 5.39 9.15
C THR A 91 -12.93 4.62 8.19
N PRO A 92 -12.38 3.46 8.59
CA PRO A 92 -11.59 2.62 7.69
C PRO A 92 -12.34 2.34 6.39
N ASN A 93 -11.66 2.26 5.24
CA ASN A 93 -12.28 2.18 3.91
C ASN A 93 -13.17 3.41 3.62
N PRO A 94 -12.57 4.58 3.33
CA PRO A 94 -13.26 5.87 3.36
C PRO A 94 -14.47 5.88 2.43
N LYS A 95 -15.59 6.40 2.94
CA LYS A 95 -16.87 6.38 2.24
C LYS A 95 -17.06 7.63 1.41
N ASP A 96 -17.80 7.49 0.32
CA ASP A 96 -18.22 8.59 -0.55
C ASP A 96 -18.76 9.81 0.20
N HIS A 97 -19.63 9.60 1.18
CA HIS A 97 -20.22 10.67 1.99
C HIS A 97 -19.26 11.26 3.05
N GLU A 98 -18.29 10.48 3.54
CA GLU A 98 -17.25 10.99 4.46
C GLU A 98 -16.32 11.95 3.72
N ILE A 99 -15.93 11.61 2.48
CA ILE A 99 -15.11 12.47 1.62
C ILE A 99 -15.85 13.77 1.30
N ALA A 100 -17.15 13.71 1.01
CA ALA A 100 -17.97 14.90 0.80
C ALA A 100 -18.00 15.81 2.05
N ALA A 101 -18.17 15.24 3.24
CA ALA A 101 -18.13 15.99 4.50
C ALA A 101 -16.74 16.60 4.79
N GLY A 102 -15.67 15.88 4.45
CA GLY A 102 -14.31 16.40 4.52
C GLY A 102 -14.08 17.57 3.55
N HIS A 103 -14.63 17.50 2.35
CA HIS A 103 -14.60 18.61 1.39
C HIS A 103 -15.37 19.84 1.89
N ASP A 104 -16.53 19.66 2.54
CA ASP A 104 -17.21 20.79 3.18
C ASP A 104 -16.36 21.42 4.29
N ALA A 105 -15.71 20.61 5.13
CA ALA A 105 -14.80 21.10 6.16
C ALA A 105 -13.58 21.82 5.57
N TYR A 106 -13.01 21.33 4.45
CA TYR A 106 -11.93 21.99 3.72
C TYR A 106 -12.34 23.39 3.26
N ARG A 107 -13.55 23.51 2.69
CA ARG A 107 -14.10 24.78 2.18
C ARG A 107 -14.44 25.75 3.30
N GLU A 108 -15.10 25.29 4.37
CA GLU A 108 -15.46 26.11 5.52
C GLU A 108 -14.23 26.57 6.32
N GLY A 109 -13.21 25.73 6.39
CA GLY A 109 -11.92 26.03 6.97
C GLY A 109 -11.08 27.01 6.14
N GLU A 110 -11.51 27.35 4.93
CA GLU A 110 -10.73 28.13 3.95
C GLU A 110 -9.31 27.54 3.79
N CYS A 111 -9.24 26.21 3.72
CA CYS A 111 -7.97 25.50 3.64
C CYS A 111 -7.35 25.64 2.25
N ASP A 112 -6.02 25.63 2.18
CA ASP A 112 -5.24 25.84 0.94
C ASP A 112 -4.28 24.69 0.62
N VAL A 113 -4.07 23.77 1.57
CA VAL A 113 -3.24 22.58 1.43
C VAL A 113 -3.83 21.45 2.28
N LEU A 114 -3.62 20.21 1.86
CA LEU A 114 -4.07 19.02 2.58
C LEU A 114 -2.87 18.29 3.17
N VAL A 115 -2.97 17.96 4.46
CA VAL A 115 -1.97 17.17 5.20
C VAL A 115 -2.66 15.93 5.74
N ALA A 116 -2.23 14.74 5.31
CA ALA A 116 -2.72 13.48 5.90
C ALA A 116 -1.77 13.00 7.00
N LEU A 117 -2.30 12.64 8.17
CA LEU A 117 -1.59 11.88 9.20
C LEU A 117 -2.37 10.61 9.51
N GLY A 118 -1.95 9.48 8.96
CA GLY A 118 -2.70 8.24 9.10
C GLY A 118 -2.27 7.13 8.15
N GLY A 119 -3.03 6.03 8.18
CA GLY A 119 -2.88 4.93 7.22
C GLY A 119 -3.56 5.21 5.88
N GLY A 120 -3.64 4.18 5.03
CA GLY A 120 -4.20 4.30 3.68
C GLY A 120 -5.62 4.88 3.62
N SER A 121 -6.49 4.58 4.60
CA SER A 121 -7.85 5.16 4.62
C SER A 121 -7.87 6.68 4.81
N VAL A 122 -6.98 7.21 5.68
CA VAL A 122 -6.83 8.66 5.90
C VAL A 122 -6.25 9.31 4.64
N ILE A 123 -5.25 8.68 4.04
CA ILE A 123 -4.58 9.20 2.84
C ILE A 123 -5.54 9.21 1.63
N ASP A 124 -6.30 8.13 1.41
CA ASP A 124 -7.29 8.05 0.34
C ASP A 124 -8.44 9.05 0.55
N ALA A 125 -8.91 9.23 1.80
CA ALA A 125 -9.88 10.27 2.10
C ALA A 125 -9.34 11.67 1.76
N THR A 126 -8.09 11.95 2.16
CA THR A 126 -7.40 13.21 1.85
C THR A 126 -7.31 13.45 0.34
N LYS A 127 -6.91 12.43 -0.42
CA LYS A 127 -6.87 12.48 -1.89
C LYS A 127 -8.25 12.76 -2.49
N GLY A 128 -9.28 12.08 -2.01
CA GLY A 128 -10.67 12.32 -2.44
C GLY A 128 -11.15 13.74 -2.15
N ILE A 129 -10.84 14.28 -0.97
CA ILE A 129 -11.13 15.68 -0.60
C ILE A 129 -10.44 16.64 -1.58
N ALA A 130 -9.19 16.38 -1.93
CA ALA A 130 -8.43 17.18 -2.89
C ALA A 130 -9.06 17.17 -4.30
N VAL A 131 -9.53 16.00 -4.75
CA VAL A 131 -10.25 15.87 -6.02
C VAL A 131 -11.49 16.74 -6.01
N LEU A 132 -12.34 16.64 -4.97
CA LEU A 132 -13.56 17.43 -4.85
C LEU A 132 -13.27 18.93 -4.72
N ALA A 133 -12.23 19.31 -3.97
CA ALA A 133 -11.85 20.71 -3.79
C ALA A 133 -11.54 21.43 -5.11
N ALA A 134 -10.93 20.73 -6.07
CA ALA A 134 -10.58 21.31 -7.38
C ALA A 134 -11.60 21.03 -8.50
N ASN A 135 -12.33 19.92 -8.43
CA ASN A 135 -13.17 19.46 -9.54
C ASN A 135 -14.68 19.50 -9.22
N GLY A 136 -15.06 19.64 -7.94
CA GLY A 136 -16.45 19.66 -7.48
C GLY A 136 -17.16 18.30 -7.62
N GLY A 137 -18.49 18.33 -7.76
CA GLY A 137 -19.27 17.14 -8.09
C GLY A 137 -19.34 16.08 -6.98
N ASN A 138 -19.52 14.82 -7.39
CA ASN A 138 -19.53 13.65 -6.50
C ASN A 138 -18.24 12.86 -6.71
N ILE A 139 -17.64 12.37 -5.63
CA ILE A 139 -16.38 11.61 -5.70
C ILE A 139 -16.51 10.34 -6.55
N LEU A 140 -17.72 9.76 -6.62
CA LEU A 140 -18.00 8.59 -7.44
C LEU A 140 -17.95 8.87 -8.94
N ASP A 141 -18.09 10.13 -9.38
CA ASP A 141 -17.99 10.51 -10.79
C ASP A 141 -16.55 10.41 -11.33
N TYR A 142 -15.57 10.23 -10.43
CA TYR A 142 -14.15 10.11 -10.77
C TYR A 142 -13.66 8.65 -10.84
N GLU A 143 -14.55 7.65 -10.73
CA GLU A 143 -14.21 6.24 -10.93
C GLU A 143 -13.50 6.02 -12.28
N GLY A 144 -12.31 5.40 -12.24
CA GLY A 144 -11.50 5.11 -13.43
C GLY A 144 -10.23 5.95 -13.53
N VAL A 145 -9.75 6.14 -14.76
CA VAL A 145 -8.44 6.75 -15.07
C VAL A 145 -8.60 8.18 -15.56
N ASP A 146 -7.84 9.10 -14.98
CA ASP A 146 -7.69 10.50 -15.38
C ASP A 146 -9.04 11.25 -15.54
N GLN A 147 -10.02 10.95 -14.68
CA GLN A 147 -11.32 11.64 -14.67
C GLN A 147 -11.27 13.01 -13.98
N ALA A 148 -10.31 13.22 -13.07
CA ALA A 148 -10.06 14.53 -12.46
C ALA A 148 -9.19 15.38 -13.40
N THR A 149 -9.77 16.41 -14.00
CA THR A 149 -9.13 17.20 -15.07
C THR A 149 -8.49 18.50 -14.58
N SER A 150 -8.88 19.02 -13.42
CA SER A 150 -8.34 20.23 -12.82
C SER A 150 -7.20 19.89 -11.84
N PRO A 151 -6.14 20.72 -11.76
CA PRO A 151 -5.10 20.57 -10.74
C PRO A 151 -5.70 20.58 -9.33
N ILE A 152 -5.35 19.59 -8.52
CA ILE A 152 -5.80 19.47 -7.12
C ILE A 152 -4.92 20.31 -6.18
N PRO A 153 -5.40 20.68 -4.97
CA PRO A 153 -4.57 21.36 -3.97
C PRO A 153 -3.35 20.52 -3.57
N PRO A 154 -2.27 21.15 -3.08
CA PRO A 154 -1.06 20.42 -2.72
C PRO A 154 -1.31 19.39 -1.60
N LEU A 155 -0.58 18.29 -1.68
CA LEU A 155 -0.72 17.10 -0.84
C LEU A 155 0.56 16.79 -0.08
N VAL A 156 0.49 16.83 1.26
CA VAL A 156 1.56 16.38 2.17
C VAL A 156 1.08 15.16 2.94
N MET A 157 1.78 14.03 2.79
CA MET A 157 1.37 12.75 3.38
C MET A 157 2.33 12.33 4.49
N VAL A 158 1.79 11.97 5.64
CA VAL A 158 2.54 11.49 6.81
C VAL A 158 1.99 10.10 7.17
N PRO A 159 2.50 9.02 6.55
CA PRO A 159 1.95 7.69 6.76
C PRO A 159 2.23 7.16 8.17
N SER A 160 1.20 6.62 8.82
CA SER A 160 1.30 5.95 10.12
C SER A 160 1.21 4.42 10.05
N THR A 161 1.22 3.87 8.84
CA THR A 161 1.22 2.43 8.58
C THR A 161 2.29 2.06 7.56
N SER A 162 2.94 0.91 7.71
CA SER A 162 3.91 0.39 6.76
C SER A 162 3.29 -0.74 5.92
N GLY A 163 2.54 -0.38 4.87
CA GLY A 163 1.93 -1.36 3.96
C GLY A 163 1.35 -0.81 2.67
N THR A 164 0.41 0.13 2.81
CA THR A 164 -0.48 0.52 1.70
C THR A 164 0.22 1.23 0.55
N GLY A 165 1.32 1.94 0.84
CA GLY A 165 2.00 2.83 -0.13
C GLY A 165 1.11 3.96 -0.67
N ALA A 166 -0.02 4.24 -0.03
CA ALA A 166 -0.96 5.27 -0.47
C ALA A 166 -0.34 6.67 -0.49
N ASP A 167 0.67 6.91 0.35
CA ASP A 167 1.43 8.15 0.46
C ASP A 167 2.37 8.42 -0.73
N VAL A 168 2.59 7.43 -1.60
CA VAL A 168 3.36 7.60 -2.85
C VAL A 168 2.55 7.23 -4.10
N SER A 169 1.37 6.63 -3.91
CA SER A 169 0.61 6.04 -5.01
C SER A 169 -0.19 7.06 -5.83
N GLN A 170 -0.49 6.72 -7.08
CA GLN A 170 -1.42 7.46 -7.94
C GLN A 170 -2.88 6.98 -7.84
N PHE A 171 -3.18 6.19 -6.80
CA PHE A 171 -4.48 5.57 -6.57
C PHE A 171 -5.19 6.25 -5.40
N CYS A 172 -6.52 6.28 -5.47
CA CYS A 172 -7.42 6.63 -4.38
C CYS A 172 -8.57 5.63 -4.37
N ILE A 173 -8.73 4.92 -3.25
CA ILE A 173 -9.76 3.89 -3.09
C ILE A 173 -10.91 4.46 -2.25
N VAL A 174 -12.12 4.42 -2.81
CA VAL A 174 -13.33 4.97 -2.17
C VAL A 174 -14.42 3.91 -2.11
N THR A 175 -15.11 3.81 -0.98
CA THR A 175 -16.28 2.93 -0.84
C THR A 175 -17.53 3.62 -1.38
N ASP A 176 -18.11 3.10 -2.46
CA ASP A 176 -19.46 3.46 -2.92
C ASP A 176 -20.47 2.80 -1.97
N THR A 177 -21.05 3.60 -1.08
CA THR A 177 -21.99 3.11 -0.07
C THR A 177 -23.34 2.69 -0.64
N ARG A 178 -23.68 3.12 -1.86
CA ARG A 178 -24.91 2.72 -2.55
C ARG A 178 -24.76 1.35 -3.22
N ARG A 179 -23.62 1.12 -3.89
CA ARG A 179 -23.31 -0.16 -4.55
C ARG A 179 -22.77 -1.20 -3.57
N GLY A 180 -22.22 -0.79 -2.43
CA GLY A 180 -21.53 -1.66 -1.48
C GLY A 180 -20.25 -2.23 -2.07
N THR A 181 -19.54 -1.43 -2.85
CA THR A 181 -18.31 -1.83 -3.57
C THR A 181 -17.24 -0.74 -3.45
N LYS A 182 -15.98 -1.12 -3.55
CA LYS A 182 -14.88 -0.15 -3.66
C LYS A 182 -14.73 0.27 -5.12
N ILE A 183 -14.56 1.57 -5.36
CA ILE A 183 -14.16 2.13 -6.64
C ILE A 183 -12.70 2.54 -6.57
N THR A 184 -12.05 2.58 -7.73
CA THR A 184 -10.65 2.99 -7.86
C THR A 184 -10.60 4.25 -8.72
N ILE A 185 -10.05 5.32 -8.16
CA ILE A 185 -9.72 6.57 -8.87
C ILE A 185 -8.21 6.54 -9.14
N ILE A 186 -7.82 6.77 -10.38
CA ILE A 186 -6.44 6.69 -10.85
C ILE A 186 -6.10 7.98 -11.57
N GLY A 187 -4.96 8.58 -11.25
CA GLY A 187 -4.44 9.67 -12.06
C GLY A 187 -3.19 10.32 -11.49
N ARG A 188 -2.39 10.94 -12.35
CA ARG A 188 -1.13 11.59 -11.93
C ARG A 188 -1.36 12.68 -10.87
N ALA A 189 -2.52 13.34 -10.91
CA ALA A 189 -2.88 14.34 -9.89
C ALA A 189 -2.83 13.76 -8.47
N LEU A 190 -3.12 12.46 -8.29
CA LEU A 190 -3.20 11.81 -6.98
C LEU A 190 -1.85 11.43 -6.38
N VAL A 191 -0.75 11.46 -7.16
CA VAL A 191 0.59 11.27 -6.59
C VAL A 191 0.89 12.49 -5.73
N PRO A 192 1.15 12.33 -4.42
CA PRO A 192 1.36 13.46 -3.53
C PRO A 192 2.52 14.36 -3.95
N ASP A 193 2.54 15.58 -3.44
CA ASP A 193 3.69 16.48 -3.64
C ASP A 193 4.84 16.05 -2.73
N VAL A 194 4.55 15.74 -1.46
CA VAL A 194 5.54 15.33 -0.46
C VAL A 194 5.00 14.18 0.38
N THR A 195 5.81 13.14 0.59
CA THR A 195 5.63 12.17 1.68
C THR A 195 6.69 12.37 2.76
N VAL A 196 6.29 12.34 4.03
CA VAL A 196 7.14 12.49 5.21
C VAL A 196 7.00 11.24 6.07
N ILE A 197 7.99 10.36 5.97
CA ILE A 197 7.98 9.04 6.58
C ILE A 197 8.81 9.09 7.87
N ASP A 198 8.11 9.20 9.00
CA ASP A 198 8.68 9.13 10.34
C ASP A 198 8.38 7.76 10.97
N PRO A 199 9.39 6.85 11.09
CA PRO A 199 9.17 5.52 11.65
C PRO A 199 8.61 5.49 13.08
N ARG A 200 8.70 6.60 13.83
CA ARG A 200 8.09 6.71 15.16
C ARG A 200 6.59 6.46 15.14
N LEU A 201 5.90 6.88 14.08
CA LEU A 201 4.44 6.72 13.93
C LEU A 201 3.99 5.26 13.89
N LEU A 202 4.89 4.35 13.49
CA LEU A 202 4.59 2.92 13.42
C LEU A 202 4.55 2.26 14.80
N THR A 203 5.07 2.90 15.85
CA THR A 203 5.15 2.33 17.21
C THR A 203 3.80 2.21 17.90
N THR A 204 2.78 2.96 17.44
CA THR A 204 1.42 2.93 17.98
C THR A 204 0.46 2.08 17.16
N MET A 205 0.95 1.38 16.13
CA MET A 205 0.14 0.45 15.36
C MET A 205 -0.24 -0.78 16.22
N PRO A 206 -1.51 -1.20 16.25
CA PRO A 206 -1.87 -2.47 16.86
C PRO A 206 -1.32 -3.65 16.06
N ASP A 207 -1.00 -4.75 16.74
CA ASP A 207 -0.31 -5.92 16.15
C ASP A 207 -1.02 -6.49 14.92
N TRP A 208 -2.36 -6.59 14.96
CA TRP A 208 -3.15 -7.09 13.84
C TRP A 208 -3.00 -6.20 12.60
N LEU A 209 -2.90 -4.88 12.78
CA LEU A 209 -2.74 -3.93 11.68
C LEU A 209 -1.33 -4.01 11.13
N ASN A 210 -0.32 -4.12 12.01
CA ASN A 210 1.07 -4.32 11.63
C ASN A 210 1.25 -5.58 10.75
N ALA A 211 0.67 -6.70 11.19
CA ALA A 211 0.64 -7.94 10.41
C ALA A 211 -0.03 -7.75 9.05
N ALA A 212 -1.23 -7.16 9.03
CA ALA A 212 -1.98 -6.93 7.80
C ALA A 212 -1.19 -6.05 6.82
N THR A 213 -0.74 -4.88 7.25
CA THR A 213 -0.06 -3.91 6.37
C THR A 213 1.29 -4.44 5.90
N GLY A 214 2.03 -5.18 6.73
CA GLY A 214 3.28 -5.80 6.29
C GLY A 214 3.07 -6.81 5.17
N LEU A 215 2.07 -7.69 5.31
CA LEU A 215 1.72 -8.64 4.26
C LEU A 215 1.20 -7.96 2.99
N ASP A 216 0.54 -6.82 3.13
CA ASP A 216 0.12 -5.98 2.01
C ASP A 216 1.34 -5.47 1.23
N ALA A 217 2.35 -4.90 1.91
CA ALA A 217 3.60 -4.48 1.28
C ALA A 217 4.35 -5.64 0.60
N LEU A 218 4.36 -6.83 1.21
CA LEU A 218 4.93 -8.03 0.58
C LEU A 218 4.19 -8.38 -0.72
N THR A 219 2.86 -8.32 -0.69
CA THR A 219 1.99 -8.59 -1.84
C THR A 219 2.25 -7.57 -2.94
N HIS A 220 2.31 -6.28 -2.61
CA HIS A 220 2.68 -5.22 -3.54
C HIS A 220 4.03 -5.49 -4.22
N GLY A 221 5.07 -5.84 -3.46
CA GLY A 221 6.40 -6.14 -4.01
C GLY A 221 6.37 -7.35 -4.97
N ILE A 222 5.71 -8.45 -4.58
CA ILE A 222 5.63 -9.65 -5.42
C ILE A 222 4.81 -9.38 -6.69
N GLU A 223 3.62 -8.80 -6.57
CA GLU A 223 2.74 -8.55 -7.71
C GLU A 223 3.32 -7.51 -8.67
N ALA A 224 3.93 -6.44 -8.16
CA ALA A 224 4.60 -5.43 -8.99
C ALA A 224 5.76 -6.03 -9.81
N PHE A 225 6.51 -6.98 -9.24
CA PHE A 225 7.62 -7.63 -9.95
C PHE A 225 7.17 -8.59 -11.05
N VAL A 226 6.06 -9.31 -10.84
CA VAL A 226 5.54 -10.27 -11.82
C VAL A 226 4.54 -9.65 -12.80
N SER A 227 4.11 -8.41 -12.56
CA SER A 227 3.17 -7.66 -13.40
C SER A 227 3.65 -7.53 -14.85
N LEU A 228 2.73 -7.54 -15.81
CA LEU A 228 3.01 -7.21 -17.22
C LEU A 228 3.46 -5.75 -17.42
N ALA A 229 3.18 -4.88 -16.46
CA ALA A 229 3.63 -3.48 -16.43
C ALA A 229 4.96 -3.27 -15.67
N HIS A 230 5.58 -4.34 -15.17
CA HIS A 230 6.91 -4.26 -14.56
C HIS A 230 7.94 -3.65 -15.52
N ASN A 231 8.97 -3.01 -14.95
CA ASN A 231 10.06 -2.42 -15.71
C ASN A 231 11.31 -2.23 -14.81
N PRO A 232 12.50 -1.97 -15.38
CA PRO A 232 13.72 -1.86 -14.59
C PRO A 232 13.71 -0.78 -13.50
N LEU A 233 12.87 0.26 -13.63
CA LEU A 233 12.73 1.29 -12.59
C LEU A 233 11.91 0.80 -11.40
N THR A 234 11.00 -0.17 -11.60
CA THR A 234 10.16 -0.74 -10.52
C THR A 234 10.76 -2.00 -9.92
N ASP A 235 11.47 -2.80 -10.71
CA ASP A 235 11.95 -4.14 -10.34
C ASP A 235 12.87 -4.12 -9.12
N HIS A 236 13.74 -3.10 -9.01
CA HIS A 236 14.64 -2.97 -7.85
C HIS A 236 13.88 -2.69 -6.56
N HIS A 237 12.93 -1.74 -6.62
CA HIS A 237 12.07 -1.40 -5.49
C HIS A 237 11.23 -2.60 -5.05
N ALA A 238 10.66 -3.33 -6.01
CA ALA A 238 9.85 -4.52 -5.76
C ALA A 238 10.62 -5.62 -5.02
N LEU A 239 11.79 -6.03 -5.53
CA LEU A 239 12.60 -7.07 -4.89
C LEU A 239 13.15 -6.63 -3.54
N ARG A 240 13.53 -5.35 -3.39
CA ARG A 240 14.00 -4.80 -2.13
C ARG A 240 12.92 -4.86 -1.05
N ALA A 241 11.68 -4.46 -1.39
CA ALA A 241 10.55 -4.54 -0.48
C ALA A 241 10.30 -5.98 0.01
N VAL A 242 10.29 -6.95 -0.92
CA VAL A 242 10.05 -8.36 -0.62
C VAL A 242 11.03 -8.90 0.44
N GLY A 243 12.33 -8.64 0.26
CA GLY A 243 13.35 -9.04 1.23
C GLY A 243 13.16 -8.35 2.58
N LEU A 244 13.03 -7.02 2.58
CA LEU A 244 12.89 -6.23 3.81
C LEU A 244 11.69 -6.64 4.66
N VAL A 245 10.51 -6.84 4.04
CA VAL A 245 9.32 -7.27 4.78
C VAL A 245 9.54 -8.65 5.39
N THR A 246 10.05 -9.59 4.61
CA THR A 246 10.17 -10.99 5.03
C THR A 246 11.13 -11.16 6.21
N ASP A 247 12.16 -10.34 6.28
CA ASP A 247 13.18 -10.39 7.34
C ASP A 247 12.74 -9.67 8.62
N THR A 248 11.78 -8.74 8.53
CA THR A 248 11.53 -7.75 9.59
C THR A 248 10.13 -7.80 10.19
N LEU A 249 9.11 -8.23 9.42
CA LEU A 249 7.71 -8.11 9.84
C LEU A 249 7.41 -8.83 11.17
N VAL A 250 7.94 -10.04 11.37
CA VAL A 250 7.73 -10.77 12.63
C VAL A 250 8.33 -10.01 13.80
N ARG A 251 9.53 -9.44 13.62
CA ARG A 251 10.23 -8.68 14.66
C ARG A 251 9.49 -7.42 15.07
N THR A 252 8.78 -6.73 14.17
CA THR A 252 7.98 -5.55 14.55
C THR A 252 6.75 -5.89 15.39
N ILE A 253 6.34 -7.16 15.43
CA ILE A 253 5.27 -7.65 16.31
C ILE A 253 5.88 -8.12 17.65
N GLU A 254 7.02 -8.81 17.62
CA GLU A 254 7.70 -9.29 18.84
C GLU A 254 8.34 -8.15 19.66
N GLU A 255 8.90 -7.15 18.97
CA GLU A 255 9.59 -5.99 19.54
C GLU A 255 8.99 -4.66 19.00
N PRO A 256 7.74 -4.31 19.35
CA PRO A 256 7.01 -3.22 18.69
C PRO A 256 7.60 -1.82 18.87
N MET A 257 8.47 -1.63 19.87
CA MET A 257 9.16 -0.35 20.14
C MET A 257 10.56 -0.28 19.52
N GLU A 258 11.02 -1.35 18.86
CA GLU A 258 12.35 -1.42 18.27
C GLU A 258 12.40 -0.60 16.98
N MET A 259 13.09 0.53 17.05
CA MET A 259 13.03 1.56 16.02
C MET A 259 13.75 1.17 14.72
N GLU A 260 14.78 0.32 14.79
CA GLU A 260 15.47 -0.19 13.59
C GLU A 260 14.50 -1.00 12.73
N SER A 261 13.73 -1.91 13.34
CA SER A 261 12.72 -2.71 12.66
C SER A 261 11.56 -1.87 12.13
N ARG A 262 11.14 -0.83 12.87
CA ARG A 262 10.15 0.14 12.36
C ARG A 262 10.69 0.91 11.15
N ALA A 263 11.94 1.38 11.20
CA ALA A 263 12.55 2.08 10.07
C ALA A 263 12.68 1.15 8.84
N VAL A 264 13.06 -0.10 9.04
CA VAL A 264 13.14 -1.08 7.95
C VAL A 264 11.77 -1.37 7.35
N MET A 265 10.71 -1.56 8.16
CA MET A 265 9.36 -1.75 7.63
C MET A 265 8.81 -0.50 6.93
N ALA A 266 9.12 0.71 7.42
CA ALA A 266 8.79 1.95 6.74
C ALA A 266 9.45 2.01 5.36
N GLN A 267 10.74 1.67 5.27
CA GLN A 267 11.45 1.56 3.99
C GLN A 267 10.80 0.51 3.09
N ALA A 268 10.49 -0.68 3.62
CA ALA A 268 9.88 -1.75 2.85
C ALA A 268 8.54 -1.34 2.21
N SER A 269 7.71 -0.62 2.97
CA SER A 269 6.44 -0.05 2.46
C SER A 269 6.66 1.00 1.39
N LEU A 270 7.66 1.88 1.55
CA LEU A 270 8.00 2.90 0.56
C LEU A 270 8.44 2.24 -0.76
N GLU A 271 9.35 1.28 -0.68
CA GLU A 271 9.86 0.52 -1.82
C GLU A 271 8.72 -0.22 -2.54
N ALA A 272 7.85 -0.89 -1.78
CA ALA A 272 6.66 -1.54 -2.34
C ALA A 272 5.76 -0.53 -3.07
N GLY A 273 5.50 0.62 -2.45
CA GLY A 273 4.70 1.73 -2.98
C GLY A 273 5.23 2.26 -4.31
N LEU A 274 6.54 2.56 -4.37
CA LEU A 274 7.23 3.04 -5.56
C LEU A 274 7.19 2.02 -6.71
N ALA A 275 7.21 0.73 -6.38
CA ALA A 275 7.06 -0.33 -7.37
C ALA A 275 5.62 -0.40 -7.91
N PHE A 276 4.64 -0.68 -7.06
CA PHE A 276 3.28 -0.99 -7.52
C PHE A 276 2.56 0.22 -8.11
N THR A 277 2.85 1.44 -7.64
CA THR A 277 2.24 2.64 -8.24
C THR A 277 2.58 2.76 -9.72
N ASN A 278 3.73 2.24 -10.15
CA ASN A 278 4.21 2.33 -11.53
C ASN A 278 4.09 1.01 -12.32
N ALA A 279 4.00 -0.13 -11.64
CA ALA A 279 3.84 -1.46 -12.25
C ALA A 279 2.44 -2.05 -12.07
N ILE A 280 1.52 -1.37 -11.38
CA ILE A 280 0.21 -1.92 -10.98
C ILE A 280 0.44 -3.23 -10.18
N LEU A 281 -0.55 -4.12 -10.16
CA LEU A 281 -0.63 -5.30 -9.30
C LEU A 281 -1.14 -6.49 -10.12
N GLY A 282 -1.76 -7.48 -9.47
CA GLY A 282 -2.24 -8.68 -10.12
C GLY A 282 -3.49 -9.28 -9.49
N ALA A 283 -3.61 -10.60 -9.63
CA ALA A 283 -4.80 -11.33 -9.22
C ALA A 283 -5.04 -11.35 -7.70
N ALA A 284 -4.01 -11.25 -6.85
CA ALA A 284 -4.20 -11.23 -5.41
C ALA A 284 -4.99 -9.99 -4.98
N HIS A 285 -4.60 -8.81 -5.44
CA HIS A 285 -5.36 -7.58 -5.20
C HIS A 285 -6.74 -7.60 -5.84
N ALA A 286 -6.84 -8.04 -7.10
CA ALA A 286 -8.13 -8.14 -7.78
C ALA A 286 -9.15 -9.00 -7.01
N MET A 287 -8.69 -10.12 -6.44
CA MET A 287 -9.50 -10.99 -5.59
C MET A 287 -9.76 -10.37 -4.21
N SER A 288 -8.74 -9.75 -3.60
CA SER A 288 -8.80 -9.12 -2.28
C SER A 288 -9.78 -7.95 -2.22
N HIS A 289 -9.85 -7.12 -3.27
CA HIS A 289 -10.83 -6.05 -3.38
C HIS A 289 -12.27 -6.54 -3.24
N GLN A 290 -12.59 -7.71 -3.82
CA GLN A 290 -13.95 -8.25 -3.79
C GLN A 290 -14.31 -8.80 -2.41
N VAL A 291 -13.38 -9.53 -1.77
CA VAL A 291 -13.57 -10.03 -0.41
C VAL A 291 -13.66 -8.86 0.58
N GLY A 292 -12.79 -7.87 0.43
CA GLY A 292 -12.78 -6.65 1.25
C GLY A 292 -14.05 -5.81 1.08
N GLY A 293 -14.63 -5.75 -0.13
CA GLY A 293 -15.94 -5.13 -0.35
C GLY A 293 -17.09 -5.91 0.27
N LEU A 294 -17.05 -7.25 0.22
CA LEU A 294 -18.10 -8.12 0.78
C LEU A 294 -18.15 -8.08 2.31
N LEU A 295 -16.98 -8.10 2.96
CA LEU A 295 -16.85 -8.28 4.41
C LEU A 295 -16.39 -7.03 5.16
N ASP A 296 -16.12 -5.92 4.45
CA ASP A 296 -15.53 -4.68 4.98
C ASP A 296 -14.21 -4.92 5.75
N LEU A 297 -13.40 -5.88 5.27
CA LEU A 297 -12.15 -6.30 5.90
C LEU A 297 -10.92 -5.59 5.32
N PRO A 298 -9.86 -5.38 6.12
CA PRO A 298 -8.57 -4.87 5.64
C PRO A 298 -7.93 -5.81 4.60
N HIS A 299 -7.42 -5.23 3.50
CA HIS A 299 -6.87 -5.98 2.37
C HIS A 299 -5.67 -6.85 2.73
N GLY A 300 -4.79 -6.38 3.60
CA GLY A 300 -3.54 -7.07 3.92
C GLY A 300 -3.71 -8.49 4.48
N VAL A 301 -4.72 -8.73 5.31
CA VAL A 301 -5.02 -10.08 5.84
C VAL A 301 -5.52 -10.99 4.72
N ILE A 302 -6.39 -10.47 3.85
CA ILE A 302 -6.95 -11.21 2.72
C ILE A 302 -5.84 -11.54 1.71
N ASN A 303 -4.97 -10.57 1.41
CA ASN A 303 -3.79 -10.73 0.57
C ASN A 303 -2.84 -11.80 1.14
N GLY A 304 -2.62 -11.82 2.46
CA GLY A 304 -1.84 -12.86 3.14
C GLY A 304 -2.37 -14.29 2.92
N ILE A 305 -3.69 -14.45 2.81
CA ILE A 305 -4.34 -15.75 2.49
C ILE A 305 -4.21 -16.05 1.00
N LEU A 306 -4.53 -15.09 0.13
CA LEU A 306 -4.65 -15.30 -1.31
C LEU A 306 -3.32 -15.45 -2.03
N LEU A 307 -2.30 -14.69 -1.63
CA LEU A 307 -1.05 -14.56 -2.38
C LEU A 307 -0.33 -15.90 -2.62
N PRO A 308 -0.19 -16.81 -1.63
CA PRO A 308 0.39 -18.13 -1.89
C PRO A 308 -0.34 -18.93 -2.99
N HIS A 309 -1.66 -18.80 -3.12
CA HIS A 309 -2.43 -19.48 -4.15
C HIS A 309 -2.26 -18.80 -5.51
N VAL A 310 -2.23 -17.46 -5.54
CA VAL A 310 -2.00 -16.67 -6.74
C VAL A 310 -0.60 -16.88 -7.31
N ILE A 311 0.43 -16.99 -6.47
CA ILE A 311 1.79 -17.32 -6.90
C ILE A 311 1.80 -18.67 -7.64
N ARG A 312 1.19 -19.70 -7.04
CA ARG A 312 1.09 -21.04 -7.65
C ARG A 312 0.28 -21.00 -8.95
N PHE A 313 -0.76 -20.19 -9.03
CA PHE A 313 -1.55 -19.98 -10.24
C PHE A 313 -0.71 -19.29 -11.34
N ASN A 314 -0.04 -18.18 -11.04
CA ASN A 314 0.73 -17.43 -12.04
C ASN A 314 1.94 -18.22 -12.55
N ALA A 315 2.59 -19.00 -11.68
CA ALA A 315 3.75 -19.81 -12.03
C ALA A 315 3.48 -20.93 -13.04
N THR A 316 2.21 -21.33 -13.28
CA THR A 316 1.95 -22.35 -14.30
C THR A 316 2.13 -21.84 -15.72
N ASP A 317 2.13 -20.52 -15.92
CA ASP A 317 2.31 -19.89 -17.24
C ASP A 317 3.78 -19.45 -17.43
N ASP A 318 4.32 -18.71 -16.45
CA ASP A 318 5.75 -18.39 -16.38
C ASP A 318 6.24 -18.40 -14.92
N ALA A 319 7.02 -19.42 -14.55
CA ALA A 319 7.63 -19.54 -13.23
C ALA A 319 8.98 -18.80 -13.12
N THR A 320 9.58 -18.35 -14.23
CA THR A 320 10.88 -17.67 -14.27
C THR A 320 11.01 -16.46 -13.33
N PRO A 321 10.01 -15.58 -13.14
CA PRO A 321 10.19 -14.39 -12.29
C PRO A 321 10.45 -14.78 -10.84
N PHE A 322 9.86 -15.89 -10.40
CA PHE A 322 9.93 -16.31 -9.01
C PHE A 322 11.32 -16.77 -8.58
N VAL A 323 12.25 -17.00 -9.52
CA VAL A 323 13.66 -17.25 -9.20
C VAL A 323 14.30 -16.02 -8.54
N ALA A 324 14.05 -14.82 -9.07
CA ALA A 324 14.58 -13.58 -8.49
C ALA A 324 13.91 -13.25 -7.15
N ILE A 325 12.59 -13.51 -7.04
CA ILE A 325 11.86 -13.36 -5.77
C ILE A 325 12.40 -14.35 -4.73
N ALA A 326 12.64 -15.60 -5.10
CA ALA A 326 13.23 -16.60 -4.21
C ALA A 326 14.62 -16.16 -3.71
N ALA A 327 15.45 -15.58 -4.57
CA ALA A 327 16.73 -15.01 -4.19
C ALA A 327 16.58 -13.85 -3.18
N ALA A 328 15.66 -12.91 -3.45
CA ALA A 328 15.36 -11.80 -2.54
C ALA A 328 14.84 -12.27 -1.16
N LEU A 329 14.23 -13.46 -1.10
CA LEU A 329 13.78 -14.11 0.14
C LEU A 329 14.86 -14.98 0.82
N GLY A 330 16.10 -14.98 0.32
CA GLY A 330 17.18 -15.81 0.84
C GLY A 330 16.98 -17.31 0.62
N LEU A 331 16.18 -17.71 -0.37
CA LEU A 331 15.88 -19.12 -0.68
C LEU A 331 16.88 -19.75 -1.68
N GLU A 332 18.03 -19.10 -1.88
CA GLU A 332 19.04 -19.43 -2.92
C GLU A 332 19.66 -20.83 -2.78
N GLU A 333 19.68 -21.40 -1.56
CA GLU A 333 20.20 -22.75 -1.32
C GLU A 333 19.38 -23.85 -2.03
N ARG A 334 18.19 -23.51 -2.53
CA ARG A 334 17.37 -24.38 -3.38
C ARG A 334 17.74 -24.17 -4.84
N ARG A 335 18.84 -24.80 -5.28
CA ARG A 335 19.14 -24.97 -6.72
C ARG A 335 18.05 -25.85 -7.34
N GLY A 336 16.97 -25.24 -7.80
CA GLY A 336 15.82 -25.90 -8.40
C GLY A 336 15.41 -25.27 -9.73
N THR A 337 14.44 -25.90 -10.37
CA THR A 337 13.70 -25.37 -11.52
C THR A 337 12.93 -24.08 -11.13
N PRO A 338 12.59 -23.21 -12.09
CA PRO A 338 11.75 -22.04 -11.82
C PRO A 338 10.44 -22.39 -11.09
N GLU A 339 9.83 -23.53 -11.40
CA GLU A 339 8.62 -24.04 -10.76
C GLU A 339 8.86 -24.36 -9.27
N GLU A 340 9.98 -25.00 -8.93
CA GLU A 340 10.37 -25.25 -7.54
C GLU A 340 10.64 -23.95 -6.78
N ALA A 341 11.22 -22.94 -7.44
CA ALA A 341 11.40 -21.61 -6.86
C ALA A 341 10.05 -20.96 -6.54
N ALA A 342 9.10 -20.98 -7.49
CA ALA A 342 7.75 -20.43 -7.27
C ALA A 342 7.01 -21.12 -6.11
N LEU A 343 7.10 -22.44 -6.01
CA LEU A 343 6.53 -23.19 -4.89
C LEU A 343 7.18 -22.80 -3.56
N ALA A 344 8.52 -22.68 -3.52
CA ALA A 344 9.23 -22.26 -2.32
C ALA A 344 8.87 -20.83 -1.87
N VAL A 345 8.68 -19.91 -2.83
CA VAL A 345 8.18 -18.55 -2.55
C VAL A 345 6.78 -18.62 -1.94
N ALA A 346 5.85 -19.35 -2.57
CA ALA A 346 4.48 -19.49 -2.06
C ALA A 346 4.45 -20.06 -0.63
N ASP A 347 5.25 -21.10 -0.36
CA ASP A 347 5.36 -21.72 0.96
C ASP A 347 5.97 -20.76 2.00
N ARG A 348 6.96 -19.93 1.62
CA ARG A 348 7.54 -18.92 2.51
C ARG A 348 6.51 -17.85 2.89
N VAL A 349 5.76 -17.35 1.91
CA VAL A 349 4.69 -16.35 2.12
C VAL A 349 3.62 -16.93 3.05
N GLU A 350 3.16 -18.15 2.78
CA GLU A 350 2.15 -18.84 3.61
C GLU A 350 2.64 -19.08 5.05
N ARG A 351 3.93 -19.40 5.22
CA ARG A 351 4.54 -19.51 6.54
C ARG A 351 4.58 -18.16 7.25
N LEU A 352 5.02 -17.09 6.58
CA LEU A 352 5.08 -15.75 7.17
C LEU A 352 3.68 -15.27 7.58
N ALA A 353 2.68 -15.45 6.73
CA ALA A 353 1.29 -15.11 7.05
C ALA A 353 0.81 -15.80 8.34
N ARG A 354 1.15 -17.08 8.53
CA ARG A 354 0.85 -17.82 9.77
C ARG A 354 1.65 -17.31 10.98
N GLU A 355 2.94 -16.99 10.81
CA GLU A 355 3.81 -16.45 11.86
C GLU A 355 3.22 -15.14 12.44
N VAL A 356 2.56 -14.33 11.60
CA VAL A 356 1.95 -13.06 12.02
C VAL A 356 0.44 -13.15 12.31
N GLY A 357 -0.10 -14.37 12.40
CA GLY A 357 -1.46 -14.61 12.89
C GLY A 357 -2.58 -14.55 11.85
N VAL A 358 -2.28 -14.59 10.54
CA VAL A 358 -3.31 -14.64 9.50
C VAL A 358 -4.06 -15.98 9.51
N PRO A 359 -5.40 -15.97 9.34
CA PRO A 359 -6.21 -17.16 9.21
C PRO A 359 -5.76 -18.10 8.08
N LYS A 360 -6.13 -19.37 8.15
CA LYS A 360 -5.69 -20.36 7.15
C LYS A 360 -6.38 -20.24 5.78
N GLY A 361 -7.53 -19.58 5.74
CA GLY A 361 -8.39 -19.54 4.56
C GLY A 361 -9.52 -18.54 4.70
N LEU A 362 -10.10 -18.15 3.58
CA LEU A 362 -11.18 -17.18 3.48
C LEU A 362 -12.45 -17.64 4.21
N GLY A 363 -12.65 -18.94 4.39
CA GLY A 363 -13.77 -19.47 5.16
C GLY A 363 -13.75 -19.02 6.63
N GLN A 364 -12.57 -18.81 7.19
CA GLN A 364 -12.40 -18.28 8.56
C GLN A 364 -12.70 -16.77 8.66
N LEU A 365 -12.67 -16.06 7.53
CA LEU A 365 -13.09 -14.66 7.45
C LEU A 365 -14.60 -14.51 7.18
N GLY A 366 -15.28 -15.61 6.81
CA GLY A 366 -16.73 -15.61 6.55
C GLY A 366 -17.12 -15.72 5.08
N VAL A 367 -16.19 -15.93 4.16
CA VAL A 367 -16.50 -16.24 2.75
C VAL A 367 -17.11 -17.63 2.67
N ARG A 368 -18.14 -17.81 1.83
CA ARG A 368 -18.80 -19.11 1.62
C ARG A 368 -18.69 -19.55 0.16
N GLU A 369 -18.85 -20.84 -0.08
CA GLU A 369 -18.88 -21.43 -1.43
C GLU A 369 -19.90 -20.72 -2.36
N ALA A 370 -21.03 -20.28 -1.81
CA ALA A 370 -22.07 -19.58 -2.56
C ALA A 370 -21.64 -18.17 -3.04
N ASP A 371 -20.63 -17.57 -2.42
CA ASP A 371 -20.15 -16.22 -2.75
C ASP A 371 -19.14 -16.26 -3.92
N LEU A 372 -18.49 -17.41 -4.18
CA LEU A 372 -17.31 -17.52 -5.07
C LEU A 372 -17.60 -17.13 -6.53
N THR A 373 -18.75 -17.53 -7.08
CA THR A 373 -19.10 -17.19 -8.48
C THR A 373 -19.18 -15.68 -8.66
N ARG A 374 -19.82 -14.98 -7.71
CA ARG A 374 -19.94 -13.52 -7.74
C ARG A 374 -18.58 -12.86 -7.54
N LEU A 375 -17.80 -13.30 -6.55
CA LEU A 375 -16.47 -12.76 -6.28
C LEU A 375 -15.53 -12.91 -7.49
N ALA A 376 -15.55 -14.07 -8.15
CA ALA A 376 -14.77 -14.32 -9.35
C ALA A 376 -15.17 -13.41 -10.52
N GLU A 377 -16.48 -13.19 -10.74
CA GLU A 377 -16.95 -12.32 -11.82
C GLU A 377 -16.45 -10.88 -11.64
N PHE A 378 -16.53 -10.34 -10.41
CA PHE A 378 -16.04 -9.00 -10.14
C PHE A 378 -14.52 -8.91 -10.12
N ALA A 379 -13.81 -9.93 -9.62
CA ALA A 379 -12.34 -9.95 -9.63
C ALA A 379 -11.81 -9.89 -11.06
N LEU A 380 -12.44 -10.59 -12.02
CA LEU A 380 -12.05 -10.52 -13.44
C LEU A 380 -12.28 -9.14 -14.08
N ARG A 381 -13.14 -8.30 -13.50
CA ARG A 381 -13.39 -6.92 -13.96
C ARG A 381 -12.50 -5.89 -13.26
N ASP A 382 -11.75 -6.30 -12.24
CA ASP A 382 -10.87 -5.42 -11.49
C ASP A 382 -9.68 -4.96 -12.35
N ALA A 383 -9.31 -3.69 -12.21
CA ALA A 383 -8.21 -3.10 -12.98
C ALA A 383 -6.87 -3.82 -12.76
N CYS A 384 -6.64 -4.39 -11.57
CA CYS A 384 -5.41 -5.14 -11.25
C CYS A 384 -5.25 -6.40 -12.12
N MET A 385 -6.35 -6.99 -12.64
CA MET A 385 -6.25 -8.14 -13.55
C MET A 385 -5.64 -7.80 -14.91
N SER A 386 -5.69 -6.53 -15.34
CA SER A 386 -5.15 -6.09 -16.63
C SER A 386 -3.63 -6.30 -16.74
N THR A 387 -2.94 -6.33 -15.61
CA THR A 387 -1.49 -6.49 -15.51
C THR A 387 -1.05 -7.80 -14.88
N ASN A 388 -1.97 -8.70 -14.52
CA ASN A 388 -1.59 -10.01 -14.01
C ASN A 388 -0.88 -10.82 -15.12
N PRO A 389 0.25 -11.49 -14.84
CA PRO A 389 1.02 -12.21 -15.86
C PRO A 389 0.26 -13.35 -16.53
N ARG A 390 -0.74 -13.91 -15.84
CA ARG A 390 -1.57 -15.01 -16.34
C ARG A 390 -3.04 -14.58 -16.47
N THR A 391 -3.62 -14.73 -17.65
CA THR A 391 -5.07 -14.53 -17.81
C THR A 391 -5.86 -15.65 -17.12
N ALA A 392 -7.07 -15.34 -16.62
CA ALA A 392 -7.92 -16.31 -15.93
C ALA A 392 -9.31 -16.37 -16.57
N THR A 393 -9.86 -17.57 -16.74
CA THR A 393 -11.30 -17.73 -17.03
C THR A 393 -12.12 -17.64 -15.74
N GLN A 394 -13.44 -17.48 -15.87
CA GLN A 394 -14.37 -17.52 -14.74
C GLN A 394 -14.20 -18.80 -13.91
N GLU A 395 -14.11 -19.96 -14.56
CA GLU A 395 -13.97 -21.25 -13.89
C GLU A 395 -12.64 -21.35 -13.13
N GLN A 396 -11.56 -20.84 -13.71
CA GLN A 396 -10.24 -20.81 -13.08
C GLN A 396 -10.22 -19.88 -11.86
N MET A 397 -10.84 -18.69 -11.98
CA MET A 397 -10.93 -17.75 -10.86
C MET A 397 -11.78 -18.29 -9.72
N VAL A 398 -12.91 -18.95 -10.01
CA VAL A 398 -13.72 -19.66 -9.00
C VAL A 398 -12.91 -20.78 -8.34
N ALA A 399 -12.16 -21.57 -9.12
CA ALA A 399 -11.31 -22.61 -8.58
C ALA A 399 -10.21 -22.04 -7.67
N LEU A 400 -9.63 -20.89 -8.03
CA LEU A 400 -8.61 -20.20 -7.25
C LEU A 400 -9.17 -19.64 -5.92
N PHE A 401 -10.37 -19.07 -5.93
CA PHE A 401 -11.06 -18.71 -4.68
C PHE A 401 -11.34 -19.94 -3.81
N ARG A 402 -11.75 -21.05 -4.42
CA ARG A 402 -12.04 -22.31 -3.71
C ARG A 402 -10.80 -22.92 -3.06
N THR A 403 -9.62 -22.82 -3.68
CA THR A 403 -8.38 -23.32 -3.06
C THR A 403 -7.94 -22.49 -1.86
N ALA A 404 -8.40 -21.25 -1.75
CA ALA A 404 -8.12 -20.33 -0.66
C ALA A 404 -9.23 -20.30 0.42
N LEU A 405 -10.33 -21.06 0.25
CA LEU A 405 -11.44 -21.13 1.21
C LEU A 405 -11.06 -21.94 2.45
#